data_AF-A0A558R5S3-F1
#
_entry.id   AF-A0A558R5S3-F1
#
_cell.length_a   1.000
_cell.length_b   1.000
_cell.length_c   1.000
_cell.angle_alpha   90.00
_cell.angle_beta   90.00
_cell.angle_gamma   90.00
#
_symmetry.space_group_name_H-M   'P 1'
#
loop_
_entity.id
_entity.type
_entity.pdbx_description
1 polymer ?
#
loop_
_entity_poly.entity_id
_entity_poly.type
_entity_poly.pdbx_seq_one_letter_code
_entity_poly.pdbx_strand_id
1 'polypeptide(L)'
;MTDAKLIDARLAARLISRAREAAVCGHAVGTTAEQIAGALLNGRSDWLPECFPDMQQAINRLHAEGAQWWPTMLAVRDTGWRREGERSASEALD
;
A
#
# COMPACT_ATOMS: atom_id res chain seq x y z
N MET A 1 6.18 -13.23 -10.76
CA MET A 1 7.04 -13.78 -9.70
C MET A 1 8.01 -12.66 -9.30
N THR A 2 7.79 -12.03 -8.15
CA THR A 2 8.62 -10.91 -7.67
C THR A 2 9.98 -11.47 -7.25
N ASP A 3 11.06 -11.05 -7.89
CA ASP A 3 12.40 -11.48 -7.51
C ASP A 3 12.68 -11.00 -6.08
N ALA A 4 12.92 -11.92 -5.14
CA ALA A 4 13.11 -11.59 -3.73
C ALA A 4 14.30 -10.63 -3.51
N LYS A 5 15.24 -10.56 -4.47
CA LYS A 5 16.36 -9.62 -4.48
C LYS A 5 15.94 -8.16 -4.70
N LEU A 6 14.72 -7.90 -5.15
CA LEU A 6 14.17 -6.57 -5.38
C LEU A 6 13.34 -6.05 -4.20
N ILE A 7 13.14 -6.85 -3.16
CA ILE A 7 12.33 -6.50 -1.99
C ILE A 7 13.23 -5.87 -0.93
N ASP A 8 13.03 -4.59 -0.66
CA ASP A 8 13.66 -3.92 0.47
C ASP A 8 12.79 -4.11 1.72
N ALA A 9 13.32 -4.84 2.71
CA ALA A 9 12.62 -5.14 3.96
C ALA A 9 12.28 -3.89 4.79
N ARG A 10 13.12 -2.85 4.75
CA ARG A 10 12.84 -1.57 5.43
C ARG A 10 11.72 -0.83 4.73
N LEU A 11 11.75 -0.80 3.40
CA LEU A 11 10.65 -0.24 2.62
C LEU A 11 9.35 -0.99 2.88
N ALA A 12 9.38 -2.33 2.89
CA ALA A 12 8.22 -3.17 3.18
C ALA A 12 7.60 -2.84 4.55
N ALA A 13 8.41 -2.79 5.61
CA ALA A 13 7.96 -2.44 6.95
C ALA A 13 7.34 -1.02 7.00
N ARG A 14 7.93 -0.07 6.27
CA ARG A 14 7.42 1.29 6.14
C ARG A 14 6.07 1.33 5.43
N LEU A 15 5.91 0.62 4.31
CA LEU A 15 4.65 0.54 3.58
C LEU A 15 3.53 -0.09 4.42
N ILE A 16 3.85 -1.15 5.17
CA ILE A 16 2.91 -1.79 6.11
C ILE A 16 2.47 -0.78 7.18
N SER A 17 3.42 -0.08 7.81
CA SER A 17 3.12 0.92 8.83
C SER A 17 2.19 2.01 8.31
N ARG A 18 2.48 2.55 7.13
CA ARG A 18 1.65 3.58 6.48
C ARG A 18 0.28 3.09 6.07
N ALA A 19 0.16 1.86 5.58
CA ALA A 19 -1.13 1.27 5.26
C ALA A 19 -2.00 1.09 6.51
N ARG A 20 -1.42 0.71 7.65
CA ARG A 20 -2.10 0.63 8.95
C ARG A 20 -2.55 1.99 9.45
N GLU A 21 -1.65 2.97 9.43
CA GLU A 21 -1.98 4.33 9.82
C GLU A 21 -3.12 4.90 8.97
N ALA A 22 -3.08 4.66 7.64
CA ALA A 22 -4.16 5.08 6.74
C ALA A 22 -5.50 4.42 7.06
N ALA A 23 -5.49 3.12 7.38
CA ALA A 23 -6.69 2.39 7.78
C ALA A 23 -7.31 2.96 9.07
N VAL A 24 -6.48 3.35 10.05
CA VAL A 24 -6.92 3.95 11.31
C VAL A 24 -7.43 5.38 11.11
N CYS A 25 -6.74 6.19 10.30
CA CYS A 25 -7.08 7.59 10.07
C CYS A 25 -8.20 7.79 9.03
N GLY A 26 -8.52 6.77 8.24
CA GLY A 26 -9.50 6.85 7.16
C GLY A 26 -9.03 7.65 5.93
N HIS A 27 -7.72 7.91 5.81
CA HIS A 27 -7.09 8.54 4.66
C HIS A 27 -5.58 8.25 4.65
N ALA A 28 -4.94 8.30 3.48
CA ALA A 28 -3.52 8.01 3.36
C ALA A 28 -2.63 9.21 3.78
N VAL A 29 -1.53 8.95 4.49
CA VAL A 29 -0.62 9.96 5.04
C VAL A 29 0.85 9.67 4.69
N GLY A 30 1.71 10.69 4.81
CA GLY A 30 3.14 10.60 4.50
C GLY A 30 3.52 11.32 3.20
N THR A 31 4.62 10.89 2.57
CA THR A 31 5.01 11.37 1.23
C THR A 31 4.00 10.93 0.18
N THR A 32 3.99 11.57 -0.99
CA THR A 32 3.11 11.18 -2.10
C THR A 32 3.18 9.68 -2.44
N ALA A 33 4.39 9.10 -2.47
CA ALA A 33 4.56 7.67 -2.74
C ALA A 33 4.03 6.79 -1.60
N GLU A 34 4.19 7.20 -0.34
CA GLU A 34 3.59 6.52 0.82
C GLU A 34 2.07 6.59 0.80
N GLN A 35 1.50 7.74 0.45
CA GLN A 35 0.06 7.94 0.35
C GLN A 35 -0.52 7.03 -0.75
N ILE A 36 0.10 7.00 -1.92
CA ILE A 36 -0.28 6.09 -3.02
C ILE A 36 -0.20 4.63 -2.56
N ALA A 37 0.91 4.22 -1.94
CA ALA A 37 1.06 2.85 -1.48
C ALA A 37 0.02 2.48 -0.41
N GLY A 38 -0.26 3.37 0.54
CA GLY A 38 -1.29 3.19 1.56
C GLY A 38 -2.68 3.04 0.96
N ALA A 39 -3.04 3.89 -0.01
CA ALA A 39 -4.29 3.81 -0.75
C ALA A 39 -4.42 2.48 -1.54
N LEU A 40 -3.38 2.09 -2.28
CA LEU A 40 -3.37 0.85 -3.08
C LEU A 40 -3.42 -0.41 -2.21
N LEU A 41 -2.69 -0.44 -1.09
CA LEU A 41 -2.71 -1.55 -0.15
C LEU A 41 -4.11 -1.69 0.47
N ASN A 42 -4.75 -0.58 0.85
CA ASN A 42 -6.13 -0.58 1.36
C ASN A 42 -7.21 -0.77 0.27
N GLY A 43 -6.85 -0.74 -1.01
CA GLY A 43 -7.82 -0.82 -2.12
C GLY A 43 -8.76 0.39 -2.19
N ARG A 44 -8.33 1.56 -1.69
CA ARG A 44 -9.14 2.78 -1.57
C ARG A 44 -8.63 3.85 -2.54
N SER A 45 -9.21 3.91 -3.74
CA SER A 45 -8.86 4.95 -4.73
C SER A 45 -9.24 6.36 -4.26
N ASP A 46 -10.26 6.47 -3.41
CA ASP A 46 -10.69 7.73 -2.79
C ASP A 46 -9.66 8.30 -1.81
N TRP A 47 -8.65 7.53 -1.42
CA TRP A 47 -7.54 7.98 -0.58
C TRP A 47 -6.29 8.37 -1.37
N LEU A 48 -6.34 8.32 -2.71
CA LEU A 48 -5.25 8.79 -3.54
C LEU A 48 -5.07 10.31 -3.36
N PRO A 49 -3.83 10.82 -3.48
CA PRO A 49 -3.61 12.26 -3.50
C PRO A 49 -4.35 12.89 -4.69
N GLU A 50 -4.86 14.12 -4.53
CA GLU A 50 -5.69 14.80 -5.54
C GLU A 50 -5.02 14.91 -6.92
N CYS A 51 -3.69 14.93 -6.97
CA CYS A 51 -2.92 14.96 -8.22
C CYS A 51 -2.89 13.62 -8.98
N PHE A 52 -3.46 12.55 -8.43
CA PHE A 52 -3.57 11.23 -9.06
C PHE A 52 -5.04 10.80 -9.12
N PRO A 53 -5.79 11.25 -10.15
CA PRO A 53 -7.23 11.00 -10.26
C PRO A 53 -7.58 9.54 -10.55
N ASP A 54 -6.61 8.72 -10.94
CA ASP A 54 -6.80 7.31 -11.21
C ASP A 54 -5.64 6.45 -10.68
N MET A 55 -5.92 5.16 -10.47
CA MET A 55 -4.93 4.21 -9.95
C MET A 55 -3.77 3.99 -10.93
N GLN A 56 -3.98 4.11 -12.24
CA GLN A 56 -2.94 3.84 -13.23
C GLN A 56 -1.81 4.88 -13.14
N GLN A 57 -2.15 6.16 -13.01
CA GLN A 57 -1.18 7.23 -12.81
C GLN A 57 -0.43 7.08 -11.48
N ALA A 58 -1.14 6.66 -10.42
CA ALA A 58 -0.56 6.39 -9.12
C ALA A 58 0.48 5.24 -9.17
N ILE A 59 0.15 4.16 -9.88
CA ILE A 59 1.07 3.03 -10.13
C ILE A 59 2.31 3.51 -10.90
N ASN A 60 2.12 4.29 -11.97
CA ASN A 60 3.23 4.84 -12.75
C ASN A 60 4.14 5.72 -11.89
N ARG A 61 3.58 6.50 -10.95
CA ARG A 61 4.36 7.31 -10.01
C ARG A 61 5.18 6.46 -9.05
N LEU A 62 4.62 5.37 -8.52
CA LEU A 62 5.36 4.42 -7.68
C LEU A 62 6.53 3.77 -8.44
N HIS A 63 6.33 3.41 -9.70
CA HIS A 63 7.41 2.92 -10.55
C HIS A 63 8.53 3.96 -10.71
N ALA A 64 8.17 5.24 -10.85
CA ALA A 64 9.13 6.33 -10.99
C ALA A 64 9.85 6.72 -9.67
N GLU A 65 9.31 6.37 -8.50
CA GLU A 65 9.92 6.68 -7.19
C GLU A 65 11.18 5.85 -6.92
N GLY A 66 11.28 4.67 -7.54
CA GLY A 66 12.47 3.85 -7.51
C GLY A 66 12.17 2.40 -7.85
N ALA A 67 13.18 1.69 -8.36
CA ALA A 67 13.02 0.32 -8.86
C ALA A 67 12.47 -0.68 -7.81
N GLN A 68 12.61 -0.39 -6.52
CA GLN A 68 12.16 -1.24 -5.42
C GLN A 68 10.74 -0.95 -4.92
N TRP A 69 10.16 0.22 -5.21
CA TRP A 69 8.86 0.63 -4.65
C TRP A 69 7.70 -0.26 -5.09
N TRP A 70 7.54 -0.40 -6.40
CA TRP A 70 6.45 -1.22 -6.95
C TRP A 70 6.58 -2.71 -6.60
N PRO A 71 7.75 -3.37 -6.79
CA PRO A 71 7.93 -4.77 -6.38
C PRO A 71 7.69 -4.99 -4.88
N THR A 72 8.14 -4.07 -4.03
CA THR A 72 7.94 -4.18 -2.58
C THR A 72 6.47 -3.99 -2.20
N MET A 73 5.74 -3.05 -2.82
CA MET A 73 4.30 -2.89 -2.58
C MET A 73 3.52 -4.15 -2.97
N LEU A 74 3.81 -4.73 -4.14
CA LEU A 74 3.21 -6.00 -4.55
C LEU A 74 3.52 -7.13 -3.57
N ALA A 75 4.77 -7.22 -3.11
CA ALA A 75 5.16 -8.21 -2.10
C ALA A 75 4.37 -8.02 -0.78
N VAL A 76 4.23 -6.79 -0.28
CA VAL A 76 3.44 -6.48 0.93
C VAL A 76 1.96 -6.84 0.76
N ARG A 77 1.39 -6.56 -0.42
CA ARG A 77 0.00 -6.91 -0.74
C ARG A 77 -0.20 -8.42 -0.70
N ASP A 78 0.71 -9.16 -1.34
CA ASP A 78 0.61 -10.61 -1.51
C ASP A 78 0.97 -11.39 -0.22
N THR A 79 1.84 -10.86 0.65
CA THR A 79 2.20 -11.48 1.94
C THR A 79 1.14 -11.34 3.02
N GLY A 80 0.00 -10.71 2.72
CA GLY A 80 -1.21 -10.85 3.51
C GLY A 80 -1.69 -9.60 4.21
N TRP A 81 -1.37 -8.40 3.71
CA TRP A 81 -2.08 -7.18 4.12
C TRP A 81 -3.62 -7.36 4.09
N ARG A 82 -4.14 -8.12 3.11
CA ARG A 82 -5.58 -8.48 3.04
C ARG A 82 -6.05 -9.50 4.08
N ARG A 83 -5.17 -10.37 4.60
CA ARG A 83 -5.55 -11.44 5.54
C ARG A 83 -5.93 -10.93 6.93
N GLU A 84 -5.40 -9.78 7.36
CA GLU A 84 -5.78 -9.19 8.65
C GLU A 84 -7.10 -8.41 8.56
N GLY A 85 -7.33 -7.66 7.47
CA GLY A 85 -8.57 -6.91 7.28
C GLY A 85 -9.83 -7.78 7.16
N GLU A 86 -9.72 -8.94 6.50
CA GLU A 86 -10.82 -9.91 6.38
C GLU A 86 -11.08 -10.69 7.69
N ARG A 87 -10.03 -10.93 8.51
CA ARG A 87 -10.16 -11.65 9.79
C ARG A 87 -10.79 -10.78 10.87
N SER A 88 -10.43 -9.50 10.96
CA SER A 88 -11.07 -8.55 11.88
C SER A 88 -12.50 -8.21 11.50
N ALA A 89 -12.86 -8.24 10.21
CA ALA A 89 -14.25 -8.08 9.78
C ALA A 89 -15.12 -9.30 10.11
N SER A 90 -14.53 -10.51 10.11
CA SER A 90 -15.22 -11.74 10.49
C SER A 90 -15.38 -11.88 12.02
N GLU A 91 -14.41 -11.44 12.82
CA GLU A 91 -14.49 -11.47 14.31
C GLU A 91 -15.42 -10.39 14.89
N ALA A 92 -15.76 -9.35 14.13
CA ALA A 92 -16.70 -8.31 14.54
C ALA A 92 -18.17 -8.66 14.27
N LEU A 93 -18.43 -9.81 13.64
CA LEU A 93 -19.76 -10.31 13.26
C LEU A 93 -20.20 -11.55 14.07
N ASP A 94 -19.39 -12.02 15.01
CA ASP A 94 -19.70 -13.09 15.98
C ASP A 94 -20.03 -12.53 17.38
#